data_AF-A0AAD3YJG7-F1
#
_entry.id   AF-A0AAD3YJG7-F1
#
_cell.length_a   1.000
_cell.length_b   1.000
_cell.length_c   1.000
_cell.angle_alpha   90.00
_cell.angle_beta   90.00
_cell.angle_gamma   90.00
#
_symmetry.space_group_name_H-M   'P 1'
#
loop_
_entity.id
_entity.type
_entity.pdbx_description
1 polymer ?
#
loop_
_entity_poly.entity_id
_entity_poly.type
_entity_poly.pdbx_seq_one_letter_code
_entity_poly.pdbx_strand_id
1 'polypeptide(L)'
;MTRITSEPGFYQDLNELQQIKSNPDQRAALDAAAGQFEVSFLQTVLKHMRSASDAMQDEDDKLIKGQELYRDMYDSQLAMSMVKRGGIGLKEQMVSQLAPTLKNAESVVASEQQTLAAFSQPLNSAKMRKVD
;
A
#
# COMPACT_ATOMS: atom_id res chain seq x y z
N MET A 1 -42.16 -10.06 -1.25
CA MET A 1 -41.30 -9.31 -2.18
C MET A 1 -40.48 -8.32 -1.40
N THR A 2 -39.29 -8.71 -0.94
CA THR A 2 -38.40 -7.81 -0.21
C THR A 2 -37.34 -7.34 -1.18
N ARG A 3 -37.47 -6.09 -1.66
CA ARG A 3 -36.41 -5.44 -2.45
C ARG A 3 -35.25 -5.18 -1.51
N ILE A 4 -34.20 -5.98 -1.61
CA ILE A 4 -32.90 -5.64 -1.05
C ILE A 4 -32.32 -4.56 -1.98
N THR A 5 -32.45 -3.30 -1.59
CA THR A 5 -31.66 -2.23 -2.19
C THR A 5 -30.23 -2.43 -1.68
N SER A 6 -29.37 -2.95 -2.56
CA SER A 6 -27.94 -3.01 -2.34
C SER A 6 -27.43 -1.60 -2.00
N GLU A 7 -26.99 -1.43 -0.76
CA GLU A 7 -26.34 -0.21 -0.29
C GLU A 7 -25.16 0.16 -1.21
N PRO A 8 -24.86 1.46 -1.40
CA PRO A 8 -23.68 1.89 -2.14
C PRO A 8 -22.42 1.51 -1.35
N GLY A 9 -21.97 0.26 -1.52
CA GLY A 9 -20.83 -0.28 -0.83
C GLY A 9 -19.55 0.35 -1.34
N PHE A 10 -18.94 1.23 -0.55
CA PHE A 10 -17.50 1.17 -0.31
C PHE A 10 -17.03 1.93 0.93
N TYR A 11 -16.77 1.18 2.01
CA TYR A 11 -15.88 1.57 3.11
C TYR A 11 -15.21 0.27 3.58
N GLN A 12 -14.02 -0.02 3.05
CA GLN A 12 -13.10 -1.06 3.52
C GLN A 12 -13.79 -2.34 4.01
N ASP A 13 -14.16 -3.24 3.09
CA ASP A 13 -14.91 -4.46 3.38
C ASP A 13 -14.29 -5.25 4.56
N LEU A 14 -14.81 -5.00 5.76
CA LEU A 14 -14.33 -5.58 7.00
C LEU A 14 -14.58 -7.09 7.01
N ASN A 15 -15.51 -7.59 6.19
CA ASN A 15 -15.76 -9.01 6.05
C ASN A 15 -14.71 -9.65 5.15
N GLU A 16 -14.27 -8.99 4.08
CA GLU A 16 -13.11 -9.45 3.29
C GLU A 16 -11.85 -9.50 4.17
N LEU A 17 -11.59 -8.48 4.99
CA LEU A 17 -10.45 -8.47 5.91
C LEU A 17 -10.52 -9.60 6.96
N GLN A 18 -11.71 -9.89 7.49
CA GLN A 18 -11.91 -11.01 8.40
C GLN A 18 -11.68 -12.37 7.71
N GLN A 19 -12.12 -12.52 6.46
CA GLN A 19 -11.88 -13.73 5.67
C GLN A 19 -10.39 -13.92 5.37
N ILE A 20 -9.69 -12.84 5.01
CA ILE A 20 -8.24 -12.84 4.79
C ILE A 20 -7.51 -13.30 6.06
N LYS A 21 -7.87 -12.74 7.22
CA LYS A 21 -7.27 -13.10 8.52
C LYS A 21 -7.49 -14.57 8.89
N SER A 22 -8.64 -15.12 8.52
CA SER A 22 -9.05 -16.49 8.86
C SER A 22 -8.51 -17.54 7.87
N ASN A 23 -7.87 -17.12 6.79
CA ASN A 23 -7.45 -18.01 5.72
C ASN A 23 -6.23 -18.85 6.16
N PRO A 24 -6.30 -20.19 6.10
CA PRO A 24 -5.18 -21.07 6.44
C PRO A 24 -3.99 -20.94 5.48
N ASP A 25 -4.22 -20.50 4.24
CA ASP A 25 -3.15 -20.18 3.28
C ASP A 25 -2.66 -18.75 3.51
N GLN A 26 -1.57 -18.63 4.28
CA GLN A 26 -0.95 -17.34 4.60
C GLN A 26 -0.43 -16.61 3.36
N ARG A 27 -0.07 -17.31 2.27
CA ARG A 27 0.38 -16.66 1.03
C ARG A 27 -0.78 -16.06 0.28
N ALA A 28 -1.88 -16.80 0.15
CA ALA A 28 -3.11 -16.28 -0.44
C ALA A 28 -3.69 -15.12 0.39
N ALA A 29 -3.63 -15.22 1.73
CA ALA A 29 -4.01 -14.15 2.64
C ALA A 29 -3.15 -12.89 2.44
N LEU A 30 -1.83 -13.05 2.29
CA LEU A 30 -0.92 -11.94 2.04
C LEU A 30 -1.19 -11.26 0.70
N ASP A 31 -1.45 -12.02 -0.38
CA ASP A 31 -1.78 -11.46 -1.68
C ASP A 31 -3.09 -10.64 -1.64
N ALA A 32 -4.12 -11.18 -0.99
CA ALA A 32 -5.38 -10.49 -0.80
C ALA A 32 -5.23 -9.22 0.05
N ALA A 33 -4.50 -9.29 1.17
CA ALA A 33 -4.24 -8.14 2.04
C ALA A 33 -3.45 -7.03 1.32
N ALA A 34 -2.41 -7.42 0.57
CA ALA A 34 -1.59 -6.48 -0.21
C ALA A 34 -2.42 -5.81 -1.31
N GLY A 35 -3.36 -6.52 -1.95
CA GLY A 35 -4.28 -5.93 -2.92
C GLY A 35 -5.23 -4.91 -2.29
N GLN A 36 -5.78 -5.20 -1.12
CA GLN A 36 -6.63 -4.25 -0.37
C GLN A 36 -5.85 -3.02 0.08
N PHE A 37 -4.60 -3.19 0.49
CA PHE A 37 -3.72 -2.07 0.82
C PHE A 37 -3.46 -1.18 -0.40
N GLU A 38 -3.18 -1.77 -1.57
CA GLU A 38 -2.96 -1.02 -2.82
C GLU A 38 -4.21 -0.21 -3.21
N VAL A 39 -5.42 -0.75 -3.02
CA VAL A 39 -6.67 0.00 -3.23
C VAL A 39 -6.74 1.21 -2.30
N SER A 40 -6.52 1.03 -0.99
CA SER A 40 -6.57 2.12 -0.01
C SER A 40 -5.49 3.18 -0.26
N PHE A 41 -4.31 2.75 -0.69
CA PHE A 41 -3.22 3.64 -1.06
C PHE A 41 -3.62 4.49 -2.28
N LEU A 42 -4.11 3.86 -3.34
CA LEU A 42 -4.51 4.57 -4.56
C LEU A 42 -5.66 5.54 -4.31
N GLN A 43 -6.63 5.17 -3.47
CA GLN A 43 -7.69 6.09 -3.02
C GLN A 43 -7.11 7.34 -2.34
N THR A 44 -6.11 7.14 -1.46
CA THR A 44 -5.45 8.25 -0.76
C THR A 44 -4.65 9.13 -1.72
N VAL A 45 -3.96 8.52 -2.70
CA VAL A 45 -3.25 9.25 -3.75
C VAL A 45 -4.21 10.08 -4.59
N LEU A 46 -5.29 9.49 -5.09
CA LEU A 46 -6.31 10.18 -5.89
C LEU A 46 -6.93 11.34 -5.10
N LYS A 47 -7.27 11.10 -3.83
CA LYS A 47 -7.78 12.13 -2.93
C LYS A 47 -6.79 13.28 -2.77
N HIS A 48 -5.51 13.00 -2.53
CA HIS A 48 -4.49 14.05 -2.41
C HIS A 48 -4.29 14.83 -3.71
N MET A 49 -4.31 14.17 -4.88
CA MET A 49 -4.26 14.85 -6.18
C MET A 49 -5.42 15.83 -6.35
N ARG A 50 -6.61 15.43 -5.91
CA ARG A 50 -7.81 16.28 -5.94
C ARG A 50 -7.73 17.42 -4.94
N SER A 51 -7.35 17.15 -3.70
CA SER A 51 -7.14 18.19 -2.69
C SER A 51 -6.11 19.23 -3.12
N ALA A 52 -5.04 18.80 -3.81
CA ALA A 52 -4.08 19.72 -4.41
C ALA A 52 -4.71 20.57 -5.54
N SER A 53 -5.59 19.98 -6.35
CA SER A 53 -6.32 20.70 -7.39
C SER A 53 -7.32 21.70 -6.81
N ASP A 54 -8.07 21.30 -5.77
CA ASP A 54 -9.03 22.16 -5.09
C ASP A 54 -8.32 23.33 -4.36
N ALA A 55 -7.12 23.10 -3.82
CA ALA A 55 -6.31 24.16 -3.20
C ALA A 55 -5.78 25.19 -4.22
N MET A 56 -5.78 24.85 -5.51
CA MET A 56 -5.43 25.75 -6.61
C MET A 56 -6.64 26.40 -7.28
N GLN A 57 -7.88 26.01 -6.94
CA GLN A 57 -9.09 26.63 -7.47
C GLN A 57 -9.38 27.95 -6.76
N ASP A 58 -9.96 28.89 -7.53
CA ASP A 58 -10.42 30.16 -7.01
C ASP A 58 -11.59 29.98 -6.01
N GLU A 59 -11.74 30.93 -5.09
CA GLU A 59 -12.77 30.93 -4.04
C GLU A 59 -14.20 30.75 -4.59
N ASP A 60 -14.45 31.22 -5.82
CA ASP A 60 -15.74 31.17 -6.51
C ASP A 60 -16.07 29.79 -7.10
N ASP A 61 -15.06 28.92 -7.27
CA ASP A 61 -15.17 27.60 -7.92
C ASP A 61 -15.09 26.45 -6.91
N LYS A 62 -15.19 26.77 -5.61
CA LYS A 62 -15.19 25.80 -4.51
C LYS A 62 -16.39 24.87 -4.61
N LEU A 63 -16.11 23.57 -4.67
CA LEU A 63 -17.13 22.53 -4.82
C LEU A 63 -18.06 22.46 -3.59
N ILE A 64 -19.35 22.22 -3.87
CA ILE A 64 -20.35 22.02 -2.82
C ILE A 64 -20.11 20.65 -2.17
N LYS A 65 -20.22 20.57 -0.84
CA LYS A 65 -20.02 19.34 -0.03
C LYS A 65 -20.73 18.08 -0.56
N GLY A 66 -21.85 18.22 -1.27
CA GLY A 66 -22.55 17.09 -1.88
C GLY A 66 -21.81 16.50 -3.10
N GLN A 67 -21.15 17.33 -3.90
CA GLN A 67 -20.36 16.89 -5.06
C GLN A 67 -19.09 16.16 -4.63
N GLU A 68 -18.46 16.61 -3.55
CA GLU A 68 -17.30 15.94 -2.93
C GLU A 68 -17.59 14.46 -2.62
N LEU A 69 -18.76 14.17 -2.04
CA LEU A 69 -19.13 12.80 -1.69
C LEU A 69 -19.27 11.89 -2.92
N TYR A 70 -19.93 12.36 -3.99
CA TYR A 70 -20.09 11.58 -5.23
C TYR A 70 -18.74 11.32 -5.92
N ARG A 71 -17.85 12.30 -5.82
CA ARG A 71 -16.50 12.28 -6.36
C ARG A 71 -15.62 11.29 -5.60
N ASP A 72 -15.69 11.28 -4.27
CA ASP A 72 -15.03 10.29 -3.42
C ASP A 72 -15.51 8.86 -3.72
N MET A 73 -16.82 8.67 -3.95
CA MET A 73 -17.37 7.38 -4.37
C MET A 73 -16.88 6.95 -5.75
N TYR A 74 -16.81 7.88 -6.70
CA TYR A 74 -16.29 7.62 -8.04
C TYR A 74 -14.81 7.21 -7.98
N ASP A 75 -14.00 7.96 -7.23
CA ASP A 75 -12.57 7.68 -7.07
C ASP A 75 -12.34 6.33 -6.36
N SER A 76 -13.23 5.95 -5.44
CA SER A 76 -13.21 4.63 -4.79
C SER A 76 -13.42 3.49 -5.79
N GLN A 77 -14.39 3.63 -6.70
CA GLN A 77 -14.65 2.65 -7.76
C GLN A 77 -13.52 2.63 -8.80
N LEU A 78 -13.00 3.81 -9.13
CA LEU A 78 -11.87 3.95 -10.04
C LEU A 78 -10.63 3.22 -9.47
N ALA A 79 -10.27 3.49 -8.22
CA ALA A 79 -9.13 2.86 -7.56
C ALA A 79 -9.25 1.33 -7.54
N MET A 80 -10.43 0.80 -7.20
CA MET A 80 -10.69 -0.64 -7.28
C MET A 80 -10.51 -1.20 -8.70
N SER A 81 -11.06 -0.52 -9.71
CA SER A 81 -10.97 -0.96 -11.10
C SER A 81 -9.53 -0.96 -11.61
N MET A 82 -8.70 -0.02 -11.14
CA MET A 82 -7.29 0.07 -11.50
C MET A 82 -6.50 -1.09 -10.86
N VAL A 83 -6.70 -1.36 -9.57
CA VAL A 83 -6.06 -2.50 -8.90
C VAL A 83 -6.47 -3.82 -9.54
N LYS A 84 -7.76 -4.03 -9.83
CA LYS A 84 -8.26 -5.25 -10.51
C LYS A 84 -7.65 -5.46 -11.90
N ARG A 85 -7.26 -4.39 -12.60
CA ARG A 85 -6.68 -4.45 -13.96
C ARG A 85 -5.15 -4.58 -13.97
N GLY A 86 -4.51 -4.64 -12.81
CA GLY A 86 -3.05 -4.78 -12.70
C GLY A 86 -2.37 -3.75 -11.81
N GLY A 87 -3.13 -2.84 -11.18
CA GLY A 87 -2.61 -1.91 -10.16
C GLY A 87 -1.44 -1.06 -10.61
N ILE A 88 -0.64 -0.62 -9.65
CA ILE A 88 0.63 0.06 -9.85
C ILE A 88 1.83 -0.87 -9.60
N GLY A 89 1.58 -2.12 -9.21
CA GLY A 89 2.60 -3.12 -8.91
C GLY A 89 3.00 -3.17 -7.44
N LEU A 90 2.29 -2.43 -6.56
CA LEU A 90 2.66 -2.34 -5.14
C LEU A 90 2.34 -3.65 -4.41
N LYS A 91 1.21 -4.29 -4.77
CA LYS A 91 0.82 -5.59 -4.23
C LYS A 91 1.94 -6.62 -4.41
N GLU A 92 2.47 -6.72 -5.63
CA GLU A 92 3.51 -7.69 -6.00
C GLU A 92 4.79 -7.45 -5.20
N GLN A 93 5.18 -6.19 -5.00
CA GLN A 93 6.34 -5.83 -4.19
C GLN A 93 6.14 -6.20 -2.73
N MET A 94 4.97 -5.91 -2.14
CA MET A 94 4.67 -6.29 -0.76
C MET A 94 4.69 -7.81 -0.58
N VAL A 95 4.07 -8.56 -1.49
CA VAL A 95 4.10 -10.02 -1.47
C VAL A 95 5.53 -10.52 -1.60
N SER A 96 6.33 -9.97 -2.52
CA SER A 96 7.72 -10.38 -2.72
C SER A 96 8.58 -10.13 -1.47
N GLN A 97 8.35 -9.03 -0.74
CA GLN A 97 9.10 -8.68 0.46
C GLN A 97 8.64 -9.46 1.70
N LEU A 98 7.34 -9.74 1.84
CA LEU A 98 6.75 -10.34 3.04
C LEU A 98 6.58 -11.87 2.95
N ALA A 99 6.45 -12.44 1.75
CA ALA A 99 6.29 -13.88 1.56
C ALA A 99 7.49 -14.75 2.03
N PRO A 100 8.75 -14.27 2.04
CA PRO A 100 9.86 -14.96 2.68
C PRO A 100 9.73 -15.02 4.21
N THR A 101 9.22 -13.96 4.84
CA THR A 101 9.02 -13.88 6.30
C THR A 101 7.97 -14.87 6.79
N LEU A 102 6.93 -15.15 5.98
CA LEU A 102 5.93 -16.19 6.30
C LEU A 102 6.53 -17.60 6.40
N LYS A 103 7.65 -17.86 5.71
CA LYS A 103 8.35 -19.17 5.78
C LYS A 103 9.28 -19.26 6.99
N ASN A 104 9.74 -18.12 7.52
CA ASN A 104 10.64 -18.02 8.67
C ASN A 104 9.98 -17.17 9.76
N ALA A 105 9.00 -17.73 10.46
CA ALA A 105 8.28 -17.05 11.55
C ALA A 105 9.19 -16.62 12.73
N GLU A 106 10.46 -17.03 12.74
CA GLU A 106 11.47 -16.63 13.73
C GLU A 106 12.46 -15.55 13.27
N SER A 107 12.43 -15.14 11.99
CA SER A 107 13.29 -14.05 11.54
C SER A 107 12.63 -12.72 11.88
N VAL A 108 12.90 -12.24 13.09
CA VAL A 108 12.75 -10.86 13.54
C VAL A 108 13.04 -9.92 12.37
N VAL A 109 11.99 -9.24 11.89
CA VAL A 109 12.10 -8.19 10.87
C VAL A 109 13.16 -7.23 11.34
N ALA A 110 14.16 -7.01 10.48
CA ALA A 110 15.33 -6.21 10.77
C ALA A 110 14.95 -4.82 11.31
N SER A 111 15.01 -4.66 12.64
CA SER A 111 15.44 -3.40 13.24
C SER A 111 16.94 -3.26 13.00
N GLU A 112 17.36 -3.25 11.72
CA GLU A 112 18.65 -2.70 11.36
C GLU A 112 18.48 -1.18 11.40
N GLN A 113 18.58 -0.64 12.61
CA GLN A 113 19.29 0.63 12.76
C GLN A 113 20.57 0.45 11.95
N GLN A 114 20.60 1.06 10.76
CA GLN A 114 21.79 1.18 9.94
C GLN A 114 22.95 1.44 10.89
N THR A 115 23.75 0.41 11.12
CA THR A 115 24.90 0.53 11.99
C THR A 115 25.84 1.45 11.23
N LEU A 116 25.90 2.70 11.70
CA LEU A 116 26.87 3.75 11.34
C LEU A 116 28.35 3.25 11.43
N ALA A 117 28.55 2.00 11.86
CA ALA A 117 29.80 1.25 11.86
C ALA A 117 30.38 0.98 10.46
N ALA A 118 29.56 0.90 9.40
CA ALA A 118 30.08 0.67 8.04
C ALA A 118 30.92 1.87 7.53
N PHE A 119 30.68 3.07 8.05
CA PHE A 119 31.40 4.30 7.67
C PHE A 119 32.68 4.53 8.49
N SER A 120 32.95 3.70 9.51
CA SER A 120 34.09 3.88 10.42
C SER A 120 35.20 2.83 10.26
N GLN A 121 35.18 2.02 9.20
CA GLN A 121 36.34 1.19 8.88
C GLN A 121 37.51 2.09 8.40
N PRO A 122 38.64 2.15 9.12
CA PRO A 122 39.83 2.79 8.58
C PRO A 122 40.33 1.97 7.38
N LEU A 123 40.73 2.67 6.32
CA LEU A 123 41.32 2.09 5.12
C LEU A 123 42.42 1.09 5.53
N ASN A 124 42.17 -0.19 5.28
CA ASN A 124 43.11 -1.26 5.58
C ASN A 124 44.42 -0.94 4.84
N SER A 125 45.49 -0.65 5.58
CA SER A 125 46.76 -0.25 5.01
C SER A 125 47.31 -1.43 4.20
N ALA A 126 47.32 -1.25 2.87
CA ALA A 126 47.88 -2.21 1.95
C ALA A 126 49.34 -2.48 2.36
N LYS A 127 49.58 -3.66 2.91
CA LYS A 127 50.90 -4.11 3.31
C LYS A 127 51.74 -4.23 2.04
N MET A 128 52.59 -3.22 1.80
CA MET A 128 53.59 -3.21 0.75
C MET A 128 54.38 -4.52 0.80
N ARG A 129 54.16 -5.38 -0.20
CA ARG A 129 55.01 -6.53 -0.47
C ARG A 129 56.35 -5.95 -0.92
N LYS A 130 57.37 -6.05 -0.05
CA LYS A 130 58.76 -5.83 -0.49
C LYS A 130 59.02 -6.77 -1.66
N VAL A 131 59.45 -6.19 -2.77
CA VAL A 131 59.98 -6.92 -3.91
C VAL A 131 61.49 -6.78 -3.77
N ASP A 132 62.18 -7.91 -3.62
CA ASP A 132 63.63 -8.02 -3.76
C ASP A 132 64.08 -7.65 -5.18
#